data_AF-A0A1E8Q0B8-F1
#
_entry.id   AF-A0A1E8Q0B8-F1
#
_cell.length_a   1.000
_cell.length_b   1.000
_cell.length_c   1.000
_cell.angle_alpha   90.00
_cell.angle_beta   90.00
_cell.angle_gamma   90.00
#
_symmetry.space_group_name_H-M   'P 1'
#
loop_
_entity.id
_entity.type
_entity.pdbx_description
1 polymer ?
#
loop_
_entity_poly.entity_id
_entity_poly.type
_entity_poly.pdbx_seq_one_letter_code
_entity_poly.pdbx_strand_id
1 'polypeptide(L)' 'MHTITVTQFKDDDDDVITVAETDPAAMSVSVRTTGEIVDVDAQSDRLRPLGADGLKELFVTCAQAAFAHRYDPLLDEK' A
#
# COMPACT_ATOMS: atom_id res chain seq x y z
N MET A 1 2.21 9.82 -14.01
CA MET A 1 2.71 9.88 -12.63
C MET A 1 1.65 9.22 -11.77
N HIS A 2 1.95 8.10 -11.13
CA HIS A 2 1.02 7.48 -10.19
C HIS A 2 1.08 8.26 -8.89
N THR A 3 -0.07 8.71 -8.39
CA THR A 3 -0.16 9.21 -7.02
C THR A 3 -0.25 8.00 -6.09
N ILE A 4 0.36 8.06 -4.91
CA ILE A 4 0.20 7.03 -3.89
C ILE A 4 -0.76 7.56 -2.83
N THR A 5 -1.87 6.85 -2.64
CA THR A 5 -2.86 7.14 -1.60
C THR A 5 -2.59 6.20 -0.44
N VAL A 6 -2.57 6.74 0.79
CA VAL A 6 -2.39 5.95 2.01
C VAL A 6 -3.67 6.00 2.84
N THR A 7 -4.15 4.83 3.25
CA THR A 7 -5.32 4.68 4.10
C THR A 7 -5.03 3.71 5.25
N GLN A 8 -5.89 3.73 6.27
CA GLN A 8 -5.85 2.76 7.36
C GLN A 8 -7.24 2.20 7.64
N PHE A 9 -7.26 0.94 8.05
CA PHE A 9 -8.45 0.29 8.60
C PHE A 9 -8.03 -0.66 9.73
N LYS A 10 -8.99 -1.08 10.55
CA LYS A 10 -8.81 -2.18 11.50
C LYS A 10 -9.35 -3.46 10.89
N ASP A 11 -8.59 -4.54 10.98
CA ASP A 11 -9.10 -5.87 10.61
C ASP A 11 -9.94 -6.49 11.74
N ASP A 12 -10.33 -7.75 11.55
CA ASP A 12 -11.19 -8.49 12.49
C ASP A 12 -10.51 -8.79 13.84
N ASP A 13 -9.18 -8.67 13.93
CA ASP A 13 -8.36 -8.90 15.13
C ASP A 13 -7.96 -7.58 15.82
N ASP A 14 -8.57 -6.46 15.44
CA ASP A 14 -8.23 -5.09 15.90
C ASP A 14 -6.82 -4.61 15.48
N ASP A 15 -6.14 -5.33 14.59
CA ASP A 15 -4.85 -4.89 14.04
C ASP A 15 -5.07 -3.71 13.08
N VAL A 16 -4.26 -2.66 13.24
CA VAL A 16 -4.27 -1.52 12.31
C VAL A 16 -3.45 -1.88 11.08
N ILE A 17 -4.12 -1.89 9.93
CA ILE A 17 -3.54 -2.15 8.61
C ILE A 17 -3.44 -0.82 7.86
N THR A 18 -2.23 -0.48 7.42
CA THR A 18 -1.96 0.67 6.56
C THR A 18 -1.79 0.21 5.13
N VAL A 19 -2.58 0.76 4.21
CA VAL A 19 -2.54 0.41 2.79
C VAL A 19 -2.01 1.59 2.00
N ALA A 20 -1.00 1.33 1.16
CA ALA A 20 -0.58 2.27 0.13
C ALA A 20 -1.02 1.74 -1.23
N GLU A 21 -1.80 2.52 -1.96
CA GLU A 21 -2.36 2.15 -3.27
C GLU A 21 -2.02 3.21 -4.33
N THR A 22 -1.74 2.76 -5.54
CA THR A 22 -1.57 3.66 -6.70
C THR A 22 -2.90 4.24 -7.16
N ASP A 23 -2.96 5.51 -7.55
CA ASP A 23 -4.09 6.10 -8.27
C ASP A 23 -3.68 6.43 -9.72
N PRO A 24 -4.25 5.79 -10.76
CA PRO A 24 -5.32 4.79 -10.69
C PRO A 24 -4.89 3.44 -10.08
N ALA A 25 -5.83 2.75 -9.44
CA ALA A 25 -5.63 1.45 -8.78
C ALA A 25 -4.98 0.44 -9.73
N ALA A 26 -3.79 -0.03 -9.36
CA ALA A 26 -3.02 -1.00 -10.14
C ALA A 26 -2.12 -1.84 -9.23
N MET A 27 -1.65 -1.27 -8.11
CA MET A 27 -0.97 -2.01 -7.05
C MET A 27 -1.31 -1.44 -5.69
N SER A 28 -1.46 -2.32 -4.71
CA SER A 28 -1.56 -1.95 -3.31
C SER A 28 -0.61 -2.79 -2.45
N VAL A 29 -0.11 -2.21 -1.36
CA VAL A 29 0.69 -2.91 -0.35
C VAL A 29 0.11 -2.60 1.02
N SER A 30 -0.22 -3.65 1.77
CA SER A 30 -0.83 -3.58 3.09
C SER A 30 0.18 -3.97 4.16
N VAL A 31 0.35 -3.11 5.16
CA VAL A 31 1.38 -3.24 6.21
C VAL A 31 0.76 -3.09 7.58
N ARG A 32 1.10 -4.00 8.50
CA ARG A 32 0.76 -3.89 9.93
C ARG A 32 1.60 -2.81 10.62
N THR A 33 1.17 -2.38 11.80
CA THR A 33 1.98 -1.51 12.69
C THR A 33 3.36 -2.10 13.05
N THR A 34 3.51 -3.42 13.02
CA THR A 34 4.79 -4.12 13.21
C THR A 34 5.77 -3.89 12.05
N GLY A 35 5.28 -3.46 10.89
CA GLY A 35 6.03 -3.37 9.64
C GLY A 35 5.96 -4.64 8.78
N GLU A 36 5.25 -5.67 9.22
CA GLU A 36 4.98 -6.86 8.42
C GLU A 36 4.07 -6.51 7.23
N ILE A 37 4.47 -6.92 6.03
CA ILE A 37 3.62 -6.87 4.84
C ILE A 37 2.65 -8.05 4.93
N VAL A 38 1.36 -7.76 4.98
CA VAL A 38 0.30 -8.79 5.09
C VAL A 38 -0.35 -9.11 3.76
N ASP A 39 -0.36 -8.15 2.82
CA ASP A 39 -0.96 -8.35 1.50
C ASP A 39 -0.31 -7.44 0.44
N VAL A 40 -0.32 -7.93 -0.80
CA VAL A 40 0.14 -7.22 -1.99
C VAL A 40 -0.80 -7.57 -3.15
N ASP A 41 -1.62 -6.61 -3.58
CA ASP A 41 -2.45 -6.77 -4.79
C ASP A 41 -1.80 -6.11 -6.00
N ALA A 42 -1.94 -6.75 -7.16
CA ALA A 42 -1.31 -6.31 -8.40
C ALA A 42 -2.18 -6.63 -9.63
N GLN A 43 -2.63 -5.59 -10.33
CA GLN A 43 -3.38 -5.71 -11.58
C GLN A 43 -2.43 -5.90 -12.76
N SER A 44 -2.11 -7.16 -13.08
CA SER A 44 -1.11 -7.52 -14.08
C SER A 44 -1.27 -6.83 -15.44
N ASP A 45 -2.50 -6.64 -15.93
CA ASP A 45 -2.77 -5.97 -17.22
C ASP A 45 -2.39 -4.49 -17.21
N ARG A 46 -2.50 -3.81 -16.06
CA ARG A 46 -2.12 -2.40 -15.89
C ARG A 46 -0.63 -2.22 -15.63
N LEU A 47 0.01 -3.21 -15.02
CA LEU A 47 1.41 -3.17 -14.63
C LEU A 47 2.36 -3.69 -15.72
N ARG A 48 1.91 -4.58 -16.60
CA ARG A 48 2.73 -5.17 -17.68
C ARG A 48 3.47 -4.12 -18.53
N PRO A 49 2.88 -2.97 -18.91
CA PRO A 49 3.59 -1.96 -19.69
C PRO A 49 4.80 -1.32 -18.97
N LEU A 50 4.88 -1.39 -17.64
CA LEU A 50 5.97 -0.80 -16.85
C LEU A 50 7.29 -1.60 -16.95
N GLY A 51 7.22 -2.86 -17.36
CA GLY A 51 8.36 -3.78 -17.31
C GLY A 51 8.80 -4.10 -15.88
N ALA A 52 9.89 -4.87 -15.77
CA ALA A 52 10.38 -5.34 -14.46
C ALA A 52 10.85 -4.20 -13.55
N ASP A 53 11.57 -3.23 -14.10
CA ASP A 53 12.12 -2.12 -13.32
C ASP A 53 11.03 -1.18 -12.82
N GLY A 54 10.07 -0.82 -13.67
CA GLY A 54 8.94 0.03 -13.27
C GLY A 54 8.02 -0.65 -12.26
N LEU A 55 7.78 -1.96 -12.40
CA LEU A 55 7.05 -2.74 -11.40
C LEU A 55 7.77 -2.74 -10.05
N LYS A 56 9.09 -2.97 -10.06
CA LYS A 56 9.91 -2.97 -8.85
C LYS A 56 9.89 -1.62 -8.16
N GLU A 57 10.07 -0.53 -8.91
CA GLU A 57 10.05 0.83 -8.37
C GLU A 57 8.70 1.14 -7.73
N LEU A 58 7.60 0.83 -8.42
CA LEU A 58 6.26 1.10 -7.92
C LEU A 58 5.99 0.27 -6.66
N PHE A 59 6.43 -0.99 -6.61
CA PHE A 59 6.22 -1.88 -5.46
C PHE A 59 6.97 -1.35 -4.24
N VAL A 60 8.25 -1.01 -4.42
CA VAL A 60 9.08 -0.45 -3.35
C VAL A 60 8.48 0.87 -2.85
N THR A 61 7.98 1.71 -3.76
CA THR A 61 7.36 2.99 -3.41
C THR A 61 6.10 2.78 -2.55
N CYS A 62 5.19 1.89 -2.95
CA CYS A 62 4.00 1.56 -2.15
C CYS A 62 4.40 0.96 -0.78
N ALA A 63 5.32 0.01 -0.76
CA ALA A 63 5.76 -0.63 0.48
C ALA A 63 6.41 0.38 1.45
N GLN A 64 7.25 1.28 0.93
CA GLN A 64 7.86 2.34 1.74
C GLN A 64 6.82 3.33 2.28
N ALA A 65 5.83 3.71 1.46
CA ALA A 65 4.75 4.58 1.90
C ALA A 65 3.92 3.94 3.02
N ALA A 66 3.42 2.71 2.81
CA ALA A 66 2.66 1.99 3.83
C ALA A 66 3.47 1.79 5.12
N PHE A 67 4.74 1.41 5.01
CA PHE A 67 5.62 1.23 6.16
C PHE A 67 5.88 2.53 6.92
N ALA A 68 6.16 3.64 6.21
CA ALA A 68 6.48 4.92 6.84
C ALA A 68 5.28 5.49 7.61
N HIS A 69 4.07 5.31 7.07
CA HIS A 69 2.83 5.86 7.62
C HIS A 69 2.12 4.92 8.61
N ARG A 70 2.70 3.76 8.94
CA ARG A 70 2.03 2.74 9.78
C ARG A 70 1.70 3.15 11.21
N TYR A 71 2.27 4.26 11.69
CA TYR A 71 1.98 4.83 13.01
C TYR A 71 1.25 6.17 12.93
N ASP A 72 1.01 6.68 11.71
CA ASP A 72 0.27 7.91 11.54
C ASP A 72 -1.20 7.61 11.83
N PRO A 73 -1.87 8.32 12.75
CA PRO A 73 -3.27 8.09 13.05
C PRO A 73 -4.13 8.63 11.89
N LEU A 74 -4.39 7.77 10.89
CA LEU A 74 -5.22 8.10 9.73
C LEU A 74 -6.66 7.59 9.87
N LEU A 75 -6.92 6.77 10.89
CA LEU A 75 -8.28 6.41 11.30
C LEU A 75 -8.94 7.66 11.87
N ASP A 76 -9.99 8.16 11.20
CA ASP A 76 -10.83 9.25 11.70
C ASP A 76 -11.29 8.92 13.14
N GLU A 77 -10.83 9.69 14.12
CA GLU A 77 -11.48 9.75 15.44
C GLU A 77 -12.85 10.40 15.24
N LYS A 78 -13.90 9.59 15.02
CA LYS A 78 -15.30 10.03 15.09
C LYS A 78 -15.96 9.57 16.38
#